data_AF-A0A5J4QA89-F1
#
_entry.id   AF-A0A5J4QA89-F1
#
_cell.length_a   1.000
_cell.length_b   1.000
_cell.length_c   1.000
_cell.angle_alpha   90.00
_cell.angle_beta   90.00
_cell.angle_gamma   90.00
#
_symmetry.space_group_name_H-M   'P 1'
#
loop_
_entity.id
_entity.type
_entity.pdbx_description
1 polymer ?
#
loop_
_entity_poly.entity_id
_entity_poly.type
_entity_poly.pdbx_seq_one_letter_code
_entity_poly.pdbx_strand_id
1 'polypeptide(L)'
;MLYLNSYEDILMYVDGKKIILMYSKLKITWTGNKVELVELIYAWEKVGCFNHGNANIKEIVAYIEIVFNIDLGDYYHTFCEMRNRVSRIAFLDKLIKALNDRMDELERSVNVSP
;
A
#
# COMPACT_ATOMS: atom_id res chain seq x y z
N MET A 1 -2.05 -1.66 -39.36
CA MET A 1 -2.73 -2.58 -38.42
C MET A 1 -1.68 -3.00 -37.41
N LEU A 2 -1.65 -2.40 -36.22
CA LEU A 2 -0.59 -2.66 -35.24
C LEU A 2 -1.07 -3.77 -34.31
N TYR A 3 -0.28 -4.85 -34.23
CA TYR A 3 -0.49 -5.97 -33.34
C TYR A 3 -0.06 -5.57 -31.92
N LEU A 4 -1.00 -5.61 -30.98
CA LEU A 4 -0.75 -5.38 -29.56
C LEU A 4 -0.38 -6.70 -28.88
N ASN A 5 0.92 -6.94 -28.71
CA ASN A 5 1.39 -7.82 -27.65
C ASN A 5 1.52 -6.99 -26.37
N SER A 6 0.96 -7.51 -25.28
CA SER A 6 1.12 -6.98 -23.93
C SER A 6 2.60 -6.93 -23.56
N TYR A 7 3.02 -5.93 -22.77
CA TYR A 7 4.36 -5.74 -22.18
C TYR A 7 5.38 -4.92 -22.98
N GLU A 8 5.11 -3.65 -23.26
CA GLU A 8 6.16 -2.63 -23.12
C GLU A 8 5.58 -1.33 -22.56
N ASP A 9 6.27 -0.76 -21.57
CA ASP A 9 6.02 0.57 -21.05
C ASP A 9 6.07 1.60 -22.18
N ILE A 10 5.18 2.60 -22.15
CA ILE A 10 5.27 3.73 -23.09
C ILE A 10 6.47 4.57 -22.66
N LEU A 11 7.59 4.40 -23.38
CA LEU A 11 8.74 5.29 -23.27
C LEU A 11 8.40 6.60 -23.96
N MET A 12 8.39 7.70 -23.21
CA MET A 12 8.35 9.03 -23.79
C MET A 12 9.66 9.76 -23.51
N TYR A 13 10.07 10.59 -24.46
CA TYR A 13 11.21 11.48 -24.31
C TYR A 13 10.69 12.92 -24.23
N VAL A 14 11.02 13.61 -23.15
CA VAL A 14 10.78 15.06 -23.01
C VAL A 14 12.16 15.72 -22.91
N ASP A 15 12.45 16.65 -23.80
CA ASP A 15 13.76 17.33 -23.92
C ASP A 15 14.95 16.36 -24.01
N GLY A 16 14.78 15.25 -24.73
CA GLY A 16 15.81 14.21 -24.88
C GLY A 16 16.06 13.38 -23.63
N LYS A 17 15.35 13.64 -22.52
CA LYS A 17 15.39 12.81 -21.32
C LYS A 17 14.33 11.72 -21.38
N LYS A 18 14.75 10.48 -21.11
CA LYS A 18 13.86 9.33 -20.96
C LYS A 18 12.96 9.57 -19.74
N ILE A 19 11.66 9.69 -19.97
CA ILE A 19 10.65 9.67 -18.92
C ILE A 19 9.88 8.35 -19.05
N ILE A 20 9.94 7.52 -18.01
CA ILE A 20 9.11 6.33 -17.93
C ILE A 20 7.72 6.80 -17.52
N LEU A 21 6.78 6.86 -18.46
CA LEU A 21 5.36 6.89 -18.10
C LEU A 21 5.00 5.50 -17.60
N MET A 22 5.06 5.31 -16.28
CA MET A 22 4.52 4.12 -15.62
C MET A 22 2.99 4.17 -15.73
N TYR A 23 2.43 4.04 -16.94
CA TYR A 23 1.00 4.23 -17.19
C TYR A 23 0.29 2.90 -17.44
N SER A 24 -0.41 2.47 -16.39
CA SER A 24 -1.88 2.49 -16.40
C SER A 24 -2.70 1.28 -16.84
N LYS A 25 -2.22 0.04 -16.66
CA LYS A 25 -3.17 -1.10 -16.61
C LYS A 25 -3.47 -1.63 -15.21
N LEU A 26 -2.72 -1.25 -14.20
CA LEU A 26 -2.90 -1.72 -12.81
C LEU A 26 -2.94 -0.55 -11.82
N LYS A 27 -3.70 0.50 -12.13
CA LYS A 27 -3.92 1.59 -11.16
C LYS A 27 -4.78 1.03 -10.03
N ILE A 28 -4.17 0.82 -8.87
CA ILE A 28 -4.88 0.43 -7.64
C ILE A 28 -5.00 1.68 -6.78
N THR A 29 -6.23 2.02 -6.39
CA THR A 29 -6.50 3.18 -5.53
C THR A 29 -6.87 2.69 -4.15
N TRP A 30 -6.33 3.33 -3.12
CA TRP A 30 -6.76 3.06 -1.75
C TRP A 30 -8.17 3.60 -1.54
N THR A 31 -9.09 2.71 -1.20
CA THR A 31 -10.49 3.05 -0.92
C THR A 31 -10.86 2.88 0.57
N GLY A 32 -9.91 2.45 1.40
CA GLY A 32 -10.08 2.39 2.86
C GLY A 32 -9.99 3.77 3.51
N ASN A 33 -10.11 3.82 4.82
CA ASN A 33 -9.98 5.09 5.54
C ASN A 33 -8.53 5.59 5.52
N LYS A 34 -8.34 6.91 5.49
CA LYS A 34 -6.99 7.52 5.56
C LYS A 34 -6.25 7.10 6.83
N VAL A 35 -6.96 7.09 7.97
CA VAL A 35 -6.41 6.65 9.27
C VAL A 35 -5.85 5.24 9.21
N GLU A 36 -6.55 4.30 8.55
CA GLU A 36 -6.12 2.91 8.41
C GLU A 36 -4.82 2.82 7.59
N LEU A 37 -4.67 3.65 6.55
CA LEU A 37 -3.43 3.70 5.78
C LEU A 37 -2.29 4.38 6.55
N VAL A 38 -2.58 5.44 7.30
CA VAL A 38 -1.61 6.08 8.21
C VAL A 38 -1.10 5.06 9.22
N GLU A 39 -1.97 4.24 9.79
CA GLU A 39 -1.60 3.14 10.71
C GLU A 39 -0.59 2.18 10.09
N LEU A 40 -0.84 1.72 8.86
CA LEU A 40 0.09 0.84 8.14
C LEU A 40 1.43 1.51 7.87
N ILE A 41 1.42 2.76 7.41
CA ILE A 41 2.64 3.50 7.07
C ILE A 41 3.55 3.63 8.29
N TYR A 42 2.99 4.01 9.45
CA TYR A 42 3.78 4.12 10.69
C TYR A 42 4.29 2.76 11.17
N ALA A 43 3.53 1.68 10.99
CA ALA A 43 4.00 0.33 11.30
C ALA A 43 5.17 -0.10 10.39
N TRP A 44 5.06 0.14 9.08
CA TRP A 44 6.13 -0.19 8.12
C TRP A 44 7.39 0.64 8.33
N GLU A 45 7.25 1.94 8.62
CA GLU A 45 8.37 2.82 8.97
C GLU A 45 9.07 2.29 10.23
N LYS A 46 8.29 1.95 11.27
CA LYS A 46 8.86 1.50 12.54
C LYS A 46 9.63 0.18 12.44
N VAL A 47 9.17 -0.73 11.58
CA VAL A 47 9.82 -2.02 11.32
C VAL A 47 10.96 -1.88 10.29
N GLY A 48 11.03 -0.76 9.57
CA GLY A 48 12.07 -0.51 8.57
C GLY A 48 11.87 -1.30 7.28
N CYS A 49 10.63 -1.53 6.86
CA CYS A 49 10.30 -2.37 5.70
C CYS A 49 10.83 -1.81 4.36
N PHE A 50 11.14 -0.51 4.30
CA PHE A 50 11.55 0.17 3.07
C PHE A 50 13.03 0.58 3.11
N ASN A 51 13.71 0.45 1.97
CA ASN A 51 15.10 0.87 1.77
C ASN A 51 16.08 0.36 2.86
N HIS A 52 15.93 -0.90 3.28
CA HIS A 52 16.73 -1.49 4.37
C HIS A 52 16.64 -0.69 5.68
N GLY A 53 15.46 -0.14 5.99
CA GLY A 53 15.20 0.67 7.17
C GLY A 53 15.64 2.13 7.08
N ASN A 54 16.10 2.60 5.91
CA ASN A 54 16.60 3.97 5.76
C ASN A 54 15.56 4.96 5.22
N ALA A 55 14.37 4.49 4.83
CA ALA A 55 13.31 5.37 4.40
C ALA A 55 12.65 6.04 5.62
N ASN A 56 12.56 7.36 5.61
CA ASN A 56 11.85 8.10 6.65
C ASN A 56 10.35 8.21 6.32
N ILE A 57 9.56 8.59 7.33
CA ILE A 57 8.09 8.69 7.21
C ILE A 57 7.62 9.59 6.05
N LYS A 58 8.32 10.71 5.76
CA LYS A 58 7.92 11.64 4.69
C LYS A 58 8.10 10.99 3.31
N GLU A 59 9.21 10.28 3.13
CA GLU A 59 9.51 9.57 1.88
C GLU A 59 8.49 8.46 1.63
N ILE A 60 8.16 7.69 2.67
CA ILE A 60 7.18 6.60 2.57
C ILE A 60 5.79 7.17 2.26
N VAL A 61 5.33 8.22 2.96
CA VAL A 61 4.05 8.87 2.70
C VAL A 61 3.97 9.36 1.26
N ALA A 62 4.95 10.13 0.80
CA ALA A 62 4.94 10.68 -0.56
C ALA A 62 4.90 9.58 -1.62
N TYR A 63 5.63 8.48 -1.41
CA TYR A 63 5.59 7.34 -2.30
C TYR A 63 4.21 6.66 -2.31
N ILE A 64 3.64 6.41 -1.13
CA ILE A 64 2.35 5.73 -0.98
C ILE A 64 1.19 6.57 -1.53
N GLU A 65 1.19 7.89 -1.35
CA GLU A 65 0.18 8.79 -1.93
C GLU A 65 0.13 8.70 -3.46
N ILE A 66 1.30 8.62 -4.10
CA ILE A 66 1.41 8.42 -5.55
C ILE A 66 0.91 7.02 -5.94
N VAL A 67 1.42 5.97 -5.30
CA VAL A 67 1.13 4.58 -5.64
C VAL A 67 -0.34 4.24 -5.44
N PHE A 68 -0.94 4.70 -4.35
CA PHE A 68 -2.34 4.43 -4.00
C PHE A 68 -3.30 5.53 -4.43
N ASN A 69 -2.83 6.55 -5.15
CA ASN A 69 -3.65 7.66 -5.67
C ASN A 69 -4.56 8.24 -4.57
N ILE A 70 -3.95 8.64 -3.47
CA ILE A 70 -4.62 9.18 -2.29
C ILE A 70 -3.83 10.38 -1.75
N ASP A 71 -4.54 11.32 -1.15
CA ASP A 71 -3.96 12.40 -0.35
C ASP A 71 -4.22 12.10 1.12
N LEU A 72 -3.19 11.91 1.91
CA LEU A 72 -3.27 11.60 3.34
C LEU A 72 -3.43 12.87 4.20
N GLY A 73 -3.15 14.05 3.66
CA GLY A 73 -3.21 15.31 4.40
C GLY A 73 -2.27 15.32 5.61
N ASP A 74 -2.76 15.76 6.76
CA ASP A 74 -1.96 15.83 8.00
C ASP A 74 -1.87 14.46 8.69
N TYR A 75 -1.01 13.60 8.15
CA TYR A 75 -0.75 12.26 8.68
C TYR A 75 -0.06 12.29 10.06
N TYR A 76 0.67 13.38 10.41
CA TYR A 76 1.26 13.54 11.74
C TYR A 76 0.17 13.79 12.79
N HIS A 77 -0.77 14.69 12.52
CA HIS A 77 -1.91 14.92 13.39
C HIS A 77 -2.77 13.66 13.54
N THR A 78 -3.05 12.99 12.41
CA THR A 78 -3.79 11.73 12.39
C THR A 78 -3.16 10.69 13.31
N PHE A 79 -1.83 10.51 13.24
CA PHE A 79 -1.12 9.59 14.13
C PHE A 79 -1.18 10.02 15.61
N CYS A 80 -1.06 11.31 15.90
CA CYS A 80 -1.22 11.84 17.26
C CYS A 80 -2.62 11.55 17.82
N GLU A 81 -3.67 11.70 17.03
CA GLU A 81 -5.03 11.34 17.45
C GLU A 81 -5.15 9.83 17.72
N MET A 82 -4.59 8.99 16.83
CA MET A 82 -4.63 7.54 17.00
C MET A 82 -4.04 7.12 18.34
N ARG A 83 -2.94 7.73 18.77
CA ARG A 83 -2.29 7.44 20.07
C ARG A 83 -3.18 7.68 21.28
N ASN A 84 -4.22 8.50 21.15
CA ASN A 84 -5.15 8.83 22.23
C ASN A 84 -6.42 7.96 22.23
N ARG A 85 -6.58 7.05 21.27
CA ARG A 85 -7.74 6.15 21.16
C ARG A 85 -7.55 4.91 22.03
N VAL A 86 -8.66 4.26 22.41
CA VAL A 86 -8.62 2.97 23.12
C VAL A 86 -8.08 1.88 22.20
N SER A 87 -8.59 1.81 20.97
CA SER A 87 -8.08 0.92 19.92
C SER A 87 -7.20 1.71 18.96
N ARG A 88 -5.89 1.68 19.24
CA ARG A 88 -4.86 2.49 18.55
C ARG A 88 -4.39 1.85 17.24
N ILE A 89 -4.53 0.52 17.15
CA ILE A 89 -4.08 -0.31 16.03
C ILE A 89 -5.23 -1.19 15.48
N ALA A 90 -6.44 -0.61 15.46
CA ALA A 90 -7.67 -1.33 15.11
C ALA A 90 -7.61 -1.97 13.72
N PHE A 91 -6.89 -1.33 12.78
CA PHE A 91 -6.81 -1.82 11.42
C PHE A 91 -5.85 -3.00 11.30
N LEU A 92 -4.70 -2.94 11.96
CA LEU A 92 -3.77 -4.06 12.03
C LEU A 92 -4.41 -5.27 12.72
N ASP A 93 -5.15 -5.07 13.81
CA ASP A 93 -5.89 -6.16 14.47
C ASP A 93 -6.89 -6.82 13.50
N LYS A 94 -7.62 -6.01 12.72
CA LYS A 94 -8.53 -6.49 11.68
C LYS A 94 -7.79 -7.27 10.58
N LEU A 95 -6.63 -6.81 10.12
CA LEU A 95 -5.84 -7.47 9.09
C LEU A 95 -5.27 -8.80 9.56
N ILE A 96 -4.74 -8.86 10.80
CA ILE A 96 -4.23 -10.09 11.41
C ILE A 96 -5.34 -11.13 11.45
N LYS A 97 -6.52 -10.75 11.98
CA LYS A 97 -7.68 -11.65 12.02
C LYS A 97 -8.07 -12.13 10.63
N ALA A 98 -8.22 -11.21 9.67
CA ALA A 98 -8.67 -11.54 8.32
C ALA A 98 -7.69 -12.47 7.59
N LEU A 99 -6.38 -12.30 7.78
CA LEU A 99 -5.38 -13.16 7.15
C LEU A 99 -5.37 -14.56 7.77
N ASN A 100 -5.45 -14.67 9.09
CA ASN A 100 -5.55 -15.96 9.77
C ASN A 100 -6.83 -16.71 9.37
N ASP A 101 -7.99 -16.02 9.37
CA ASP A 101 -9.26 -16.62 8.96
C ASP A 101 -9.16 -17.21 7.53
N ARG A 102 -8.53 -16.47 6.60
CA ARG A 102 -8.31 -16.93 5.22
C ARG A 102 -7.41 -18.16 5.14
N MET A 103 -6.38 -18.26 5.98
CA MET A 103 -5.49 -19.43 6.04
C MET A 103 -6.24 -20.65 6.58
N ASP A 104 -6.97 -20.48 7.69
CA ASP A 104 -7.80 -21.53 8.29
C ASP A 104 -8.85 -22.09 7.31
N GLU A 105 -9.50 -21.23 6.51
CA GLU A 105 -10.47 -21.64 5.49
C GLU A 105 -9.84 -22.56 4.44
N LEU A 106 -8.61 -22.25 4.00
CA LEU A 106 -7.89 -23.06 3.04
C LEU A 106 -7.52 -24.43 3.63
N GLU A 107 -7.03 -24.47 4.87
CA GLU A 107 -6.69 -25.73 5.55
C GLU A 107 -7.92 -26.64 5.75
N ARG A 108 -9.07 -26.06 6.09
CA ARG A 108 -10.33 -26.81 6.17
C ARG A 108 -10.75 -27.36 4.81
N SER A 109 -10.56 -26.61 3.73
CA SER A 109 -10.90 -27.07 2.37
C SER A 109 -10.02 -28.22 1.87
N VAL A 110 -8.75 -28.27 2.29
CA VAL A 110 -7.82 -29.36 1.97
C VAL A 110 -8.20 -30.65 2.72
N ASN A 111 -8.63 -30.54 3.97
CA ASN A 111 -9.02 -31.69 4.81
C ASN A 111 -10.41 -32.28 4.49
N VAL A 112 -11.15 -31.70 3.53
CA VAL A 112 -12.49 -32.16 3.11
C VAL A 112 -12.48 -32.80 1.71
N SER A 113 -11.31 -32.92 1.06
CA SER A 113 -11.17 -33.67 -0.20
C SER A 113 -10.94 -35.17 0.09
N PRO A 114 -11.76 -36.10 -0.47
CA PRO A 114 -11.63 -37.55 -0.25
C PRO A 114 -10.35 -38.17 -0.80
#